data_AF-A0A6P5G9M1-F1
#
_entry.id   AF-A0A6P5G9M1-F1
#
_cell.length_a   1.000
_cell.length_b   1.000
_cell.length_c   1.000
_cell.angle_alpha   90.00
_cell.angle_beta   90.00
_cell.angle_gamma   90.00
#
_symmetry.space_group_name_H-M   'P 1'
#
loop_
_entity.id
_entity.type
_entity.pdbx_description
1 polymer ?
#
loop_
_entity_poly.entity_id
_entity_poly.type
_entity_poly.pdbx_seq_one_letter_code
_entity_poly.pdbx_strand_id
1 'polypeptide(L)'
;MEHYLENMKTLRSYVNDVEEEAVKRSAEEQKQRTAIVALESDLNLVRSETKQLNEEAEEMLKKKAVVGLEIAEKQRKITSLQTECSTLKQTLELLHQEIASMERILKEKRSYYKKAEEELNYKLQEQQDWFHSHTQKMPVNIEPVENIPSMQGSIEGSMDCALHLQVLQMTEKQKELTIQLESTKLKMEELETKKIALLSENCRRELREMDLSALEAEHNALLCDKSGETEYTESLQDRINQMKGISDTVECRCGEKYKVELELAGEVI
;
A
#
# COMPACT_ATOMS: atom_id res chain seq x y z
N MET A 1 102.15 -50.68 -32.14
CA MET A 1 101.10 -51.39 -31.37
C MET A 1 100.51 -50.49 -30.28
N GLU A 2 101.32 -49.67 -29.59
CA GLU A 2 100.86 -48.70 -28.57
C GLU A 2 99.88 -47.64 -29.09
N HIS A 3 100.15 -46.99 -30.22
CA HIS A 3 99.25 -45.98 -30.79
C HIS A 3 97.85 -46.51 -31.11
N TYR A 4 97.73 -47.80 -31.45
CA TYR A 4 96.42 -48.43 -31.65
C TYR A 4 95.68 -48.63 -30.33
N LEU A 5 96.38 -49.06 -29.28
CA LEU A 5 95.82 -49.19 -27.93
C LEU A 5 95.39 -47.85 -27.35
N GLU A 6 96.18 -46.80 -27.57
CA GLU A 6 95.86 -45.42 -27.19
C GLU A 6 94.53 -44.99 -27.86
N ASN A 7 94.44 -45.15 -29.19
CA ASN A 7 93.23 -44.84 -29.94
C ASN A 7 91.99 -45.61 -29.44
N MET A 8 92.14 -46.90 -29.13
CA MET A 8 91.02 -47.71 -28.61
C MET A 8 90.55 -47.25 -27.22
N LYS A 9 91.45 -46.78 -26.36
CA LYS A 9 91.08 -46.18 -25.06
C LYS A 9 90.32 -44.87 -25.26
N THR A 10 90.80 -44.00 -26.16
CA THR A 10 90.12 -42.74 -26.50
C THR A 10 88.72 -42.99 -27.05
N LEU A 11 88.58 -43.96 -27.96
CA LEU A 11 87.28 -44.31 -28.54
C LEU A 11 86.30 -44.82 -27.48
N ARG A 12 86.78 -45.66 -26.55
CA ARG A 12 85.96 -46.15 -25.43
C ARG A 12 85.53 -45.02 -24.49
N SER A 13 86.42 -44.08 -24.18
CA SER A 13 86.07 -42.89 -23.39
C SER A 13 84.98 -42.09 -24.09
N TYR A 14 85.15 -41.81 -25.38
CA TYR A 14 84.18 -41.05 -26.16
C TYR A 14 82.81 -41.75 -26.23
N VAL A 15 82.78 -43.07 -26.44
CA VAL A 15 81.53 -43.86 -26.42
C VAL A 15 80.84 -43.75 -25.07
N ASN A 16 81.59 -43.88 -23.96
CA ASN A 16 81.03 -43.71 -22.62
C ASN A 16 80.45 -42.31 -22.39
N ASP A 17 81.16 -41.26 -22.82
CA ASP A 17 80.70 -39.87 -22.69
C ASP A 17 79.39 -39.65 -23.47
N VAL A 18 79.31 -40.19 -24.70
CA VAL A 18 78.10 -40.13 -25.53
C VAL A 18 76.94 -40.92 -24.92
N GLU A 19 77.21 -42.09 -24.34
CA GLU A 19 76.20 -42.89 -23.63
C GLU A 19 75.66 -42.16 -22.40
N GLU A 20 76.54 -41.56 -21.59
CA GLU A 20 76.13 -40.77 -20.41
C GLU A 20 75.28 -39.56 -20.83
N GLU A 21 75.67 -38.86 -21.91
CA GLU A 21 74.90 -37.73 -22.42
C GLU A 21 73.55 -38.17 -23.01
N ALA A 22 73.49 -39.33 -23.66
CA ALA A 22 72.23 -39.90 -24.15
C ALA A 22 71.26 -40.24 -22.99
N VAL A 23 71.77 -40.81 -21.89
CA VAL A 23 70.97 -41.08 -20.69
C VAL A 23 70.44 -39.78 -20.08
N LYS A 24 71.28 -38.75 -19.95
CA LYS A 24 70.87 -37.44 -19.43
C LYS A 24 69.78 -36.79 -20.30
N ARG A 25 69.96 -36.81 -21.63
CA ARG A 25 68.94 -36.28 -22.56
C ARG A 25 67.63 -37.06 -22.49
N SER A 26 67.68 -38.39 -22.40
CA SER A 26 66.48 -39.23 -22.27
C SER A 26 65.71 -38.96 -20.97
N ALA A 27 66.41 -38.77 -19.85
CA ALA A 27 65.79 -38.42 -18.57
C ALA A 27 65.12 -37.04 -18.62
N GLU A 28 65.77 -36.04 -19.22
CA GLU A 28 65.21 -34.70 -19.40
C GLU A 28 64.01 -34.71 -20.36
N GLU A 29 64.06 -35.47 -21.45
CA GLU A 29 62.93 -35.64 -22.37
C GLU A 29 61.72 -36.27 -21.65
N GLN A 30 61.93 -37.30 -20.83
CA GLN A 30 60.85 -37.93 -20.07
C GLN A 30 60.23 -36.97 -19.04
N LYS A 31 61.06 -36.13 -18.40
CA LYS A 31 60.60 -35.07 -17.50
C LYS A 31 59.75 -34.04 -18.24
N GLN A 32 60.18 -33.60 -19.42
CA GLN A 32 59.43 -32.67 -20.26
C GLN A 32 58.11 -33.27 -20.74
N ARG A 33 58.11 -34.53 -21.18
CA ARG A 33 56.88 -35.25 -21.58
C ARG A 33 55.88 -35.31 -20.43
N THR A 34 56.32 -35.63 -19.22
CA THR A 34 55.46 -35.67 -18.04
C THR A 34 54.88 -34.29 -17.71
N ALA A 35 55.69 -33.23 -17.82
CA ALA A 35 55.23 -31.87 -17.61
C ALA A 35 54.19 -31.42 -18.66
N ILE A 36 54.40 -31.79 -19.93
CA ILE A 36 53.44 -31.49 -21.01
C ILE A 36 52.09 -32.16 -20.73
N VAL A 37 52.09 -33.45 -20.37
CA VAL A 37 50.85 -34.18 -20.07
C VAL A 37 50.10 -33.57 -18.88
N ALA A 38 50.82 -33.13 -17.85
CA ALA A 38 50.20 -32.44 -16.70
C ALA A 38 49.54 -31.12 -17.14
N LEU A 39 50.25 -30.30 -17.91
CA LEU A 39 49.71 -29.04 -18.43
C LEU A 39 48.53 -29.24 -19.39
N GLU A 40 48.54 -30.30 -20.21
CA GLU A 40 47.40 -30.65 -21.06
C GLU A 40 46.16 -31.00 -20.24
N SER A 41 46.33 -31.73 -19.13
CA SER A 41 45.25 -32.03 -18.20
C SER A 41 44.69 -30.74 -17.58
N ASP A 42 45.56 -29.85 -17.09
CA ASP A 42 45.16 -28.57 -16.50
C ASP A 42 44.42 -27.68 -17.51
N LEU A 43 44.91 -27.62 -18.76
CA LEU A 43 44.25 -26.87 -19.84
C LEU A 43 42.84 -27.41 -20.14
N ASN A 44 42.66 -28.73 -20.10
CA ASN A 44 41.34 -29.33 -20.30
C ASN A 44 40.40 -29.02 -19.13
N LEU A 45 40.90 -29.01 -17.89
CA LEU A 45 40.13 -28.60 -16.71
C LEU A 45 39.67 -27.14 -16.85
N VAL A 46 40.60 -26.22 -17.11
CA VAL A 46 40.29 -24.78 -17.31
C VAL A 46 39.29 -24.58 -18.44
N ARG A 47 39.41 -25.33 -19.54
CA ARG A 47 38.45 -25.27 -20.66
C ARG A 47 37.05 -25.71 -20.22
N SER A 48 36.95 -26.76 -19.41
CA SER A 48 35.66 -27.25 -18.90
C SER A 48 35.01 -26.27 -17.93
N GLU A 49 35.78 -25.70 -17.01
CA GLU A 49 35.32 -24.67 -16.07
C GLU A 49 34.87 -23.41 -16.80
N THR A 50 35.64 -22.97 -17.81
CA THR A 50 35.28 -21.80 -18.64
C THR A 50 33.94 -22.02 -19.35
N LYS A 51 33.70 -23.23 -19.85
CA LYS A 51 32.43 -23.57 -20.51
C LYS A 51 31.27 -23.53 -19.52
N GLN A 52 31.44 -24.13 -18.34
CA GLN A 52 30.43 -24.12 -17.29
C GLN A 52 30.10 -22.68 -16.85
N LEU A 53 31.11 -21.85 -16.59
CA LEU A 53 30.93 -20.45 -16.21
C LEU A 53 30.18 -19.65 -17.28
N ASN A 54 30.42 -19.94 -18.56
CA ASN A 54 29.68 -19.29 -19.64
C ASN A 54 28.21 -19.69 -19.65
N GLU A 55 27.90 -20.97 -19.44
CA GLU A 55 26.51 -21.46 -19.33
C GLU A 55 25.79 -20.84 -18.12
N GLU A 56 26.45 -20.75 -16.97
CA GLU A 56 25.93 -20.09 -15.76
C GLU A 56 25.69 -18.59 -16.00
N ALA A 57 26.61 -17.90 -16.69
CA ALA A 57 26.46 -16.49 -17.03
C ALA A 57 25.26 -16.25 -17.96
N GLU A 58 25.03 -17.12 -18.96
CA GLU A 58 23.86 -17.05 -19.83
C GLU A 58 22.55 -17.28 -19.06
N GLU A 59 22.53 -18.23 -18.12
CA GLU A 59 21.37 -18.46 -17.26
C GLU A 59 21.08 -17.26 -16.35
N MET A 60 22.13 -16.68 -15.75
CA MET A 60 22.00 -15.46 -14.95
C MET A 60 21.47 -14.29 -15.78
N LEU A 61 21.91 -14.13 -17.03
CA LEU A 61 21.39 -13.10 -17.93
C LEU A 61 19.90 -13.29 -18.22
N LYS A 62 19.44 -14.53 -18.42
CA LYS A 62 18.01 -14.84 -18.60
C LYS A 62 17.20 -14.49 -17.36
N LYS A 63 17.66 -14.91 -16.17
CA LYS A 63 17.01 -14.57 -14.89
C LYS A 63 16.95 -13.06 -14.66
N LYS A 64 18.05 -12.35 -14.95
CA LYS A 64 18.11 -10.88 -14.88
C LYS A 64 17.10 -10.22 -15.82
N ALA A 65 16.92 -10.74 -17.03
CA ALA A 65 15.94 -10.21 -17.98
C ALA A 65 14.49 -10.37 -17.45
N VAL A 66 14.16 -11.52 -16.87
CA VAL A 66 12.83 -11.77 -16.26
C VAL A 66 12.57 -10.79 -15.11
N VAL A 67 13.50 -10.67 -14.16
CA VAL A 67 13.38 -9.72 -13.04
C VAL A 67 13.25 -8.28 -13.56
N GLY A 68 13.98 -7.92 -14.61
CA GLY A 68 13.86 -6.60 -15.24
C GLY A 68 12.46 -6.31 -15.80
N LEU A 69 11.79 -7.32 -16.37
CA LEU A 69 10.41 -7.20 -16.86
C LEU A 69 9.42 -7.03 -15.69
N GLU A 70 9.56 -7.82 -14.63
CA GLU A 70 8.71 -7.73 -13.43
C GLU A 70 8.83 -6.36 -12.75
N ILE A 71 10.05 -5.82 -12.63
CA ILE A 71 10.28 -4.47 -12.09
C ILE A 71 9.58 -3.42 -12.95
N ALA A 72 9.71 -3.50 -14.27
CA ALA A 72 9.09 -2.54 -15.18
C ALA A 72 7.55 -2.59 -15.10
N GLU A 73 6.97 -3.79 -14.93
CA GLU A 73 5.54 -3.96 -14.73
C GLU A 73 5.07 -3.37 -13.40
N LYS A 74 5.75 -3.69 -12.29
CA LYS A 74 5.45 -3.11 -10.98
C LYS A 74 5.54 -1.58 -11.00
N GLN A 75 6.55 -1.03 -11.66
CA GLN A 75 6.70 0.41 -11.81
C GLN A 75 5.54 1.04 -12.58
N ARG A 76 5.06 0.38 -13.64
CA ARG A 76 3.88 0.84 -14.40
C ARG A 76 2.62 0.86 -13.53
N LYS A 77 2.41 -0.19 -12.72
CA LYS A 77 1.28 -0.28 -11.79
C LYS A 77 1.34 0.82 -10.72
N ILE A 78 2.51 1.07 -10.16
CA ILE A 78 2.74 2.17 -9.20
C ILE A 78 2.36 3.52 -9.84
N THR A 79 2.83 3.79 -11.07
CA THR A 79 2.50 5.04 -11.76
C THR A 79 1.00 5.15 -12.05
N SER A 80 0.32 4.07 -12.43
CA SER A 80 -1.16 4.07 -12.58
C SER A 80 -1.84 4.47 -11.27
N LEU A 81 -1.52 3.77 -10.17
CA LEU A 81 -2.11 4.04 -8.86
C LEU A 81 -1.82 5.47 -8.36
N GLN A 82 -0.63 6.01 -8.63
CA GLN A 82 -0.29 7.40 -8.28
C GLN A 82 -1.18 8.40 -9.02
N THR A 83 -1.47 8.15 -10.30
CA THR A 83 -2.38 8.99 -11.07
C THR A 83 -3.82 8.90 -10.55
N GLU A 84 -4.31 7.69 -10.27
CA GLU A 84 -5.62 7.47 -9.65
C GLU A 84 -5.76 8.17 -8.28
N CYS A 85 -4.75 8.04 -7.41
CA CYS A 85 -4.72 8.75 -6.12
C CYS A 85 -4.78 10.27 -6.29
N SER A 86 -4.10 10.81 -7.31
CA SER A 86 -4.11 12.24 -7.60
C SER A 86 -5.50 12.70 -8.07
N THR A 87 -6.14 11.91 -8.94
CA THR A 87 -7.51 12.15 -9.39
C THR A 87 -8.49 12.09 -8.21
N LEU A 88 -8.40 11.05 -7.37
CA LEU A 88 -9.27 10.90 -6.22
C LEU A 88 -9.13 12.07 -5.23
N LYS A 89 -7.89 12.53 -5.00
CA LYS A 89 -7.63 13.72 -4.18
C LYS A 89 -8.32 14.96 -4.75
N GLN A 90 -8.24 15.18 -6.06
CA GLN A 90 -8.91 16.30 -6.72
C GLN A 90 -10.44 16.20 -6.58
N THR A 91 -11.02 15.01 -6.77
CA THR A 91 -12.46 14.80 -6.61
C THR A 91 -12.91 15.07 -5.18
N LEU A 92 -12.14 14.64 -4.18
CA LEU A 92 -12.44 14.90 -2.77
C LEU A 92 -12.38 16.39 -2.43
N GLU A 93 -11.43 17.12 -3.00
CA GLU A 93 -11.34 18.58 -2.83
C GLU A 93 -12.55 19.31 -3.45
N LEU A 94 -13.01 18.89 -4.63
CA LEU A 94 -14.22 19.42 -5.25
C LEU A 94 -15.47 19.14 -4.40
N LEU A 95 -15.63 17.92 -3.89
CA LEU A 95 -16.76 17.57 -3.01
C LEU A 95 -16.77 18.41 -1.73
N HIS A 96 -15.61 18.65 -1.11
CA HIS A 96 -15.52 19.54 0.03
C HIS A 96 -15.95 20.98 -0.30
N GLN A 97 -15.57 21.49 -1.47
CA GLN A 97 -16.01 22.80 -1.94
C GLN A 97 -17.53 22.87 -2.15
N GLU A 98 -18.13 21.83 -2.74
CA GLU A 98 -19.58 21.72 -2.92
C GLU A 98 -20.33 21.68 -1.59
N ILE A 99 -19.86 20.89 -0.63
CA ILE A 99 -20.44 20.82 0.72
C ILE A 99 -20.43 22.21 1.37
N ALA A 100 -19.28 22.88 1.39
CA ALA A 100 -19.17 24.23 1.97
C ALA A 100 -20.10 25.25 1.28
N SER A 101 -20.25 25.15 -0.05
CA SER A 101 -21.19 25.98 -0.81
C SER A 101 -22.64 25.72 -0.40
N MET A 102 -23.04 24.46 -0.26
CA MET A 102 -24.39 24.07 0.15
C MET A 102 -24.70 24.48 1.58
N GLU A 103 -23.74 24.34 2.51
CA GLU A 103 -23.88 24.81 3.88
C GLU A 103 -24.13 26.32 3.94
N ARG A 104 -23.40 27.11 3.14
CA ARG A 104 -23.63 28.56 3.03
C ARG A 104 -25.05 28.85 2.54
N ILE A 105 -25.49 28.20 1.45
CA ILE A 105 -26.83 28.38 0.89
C ILE A 105 -27.91 28.01 1.92
N LEU A 106 -27.76 26.89 2.63
CA LEU A 106 -28.69 26.46 3.66
C LEU A 106 -28.75 27.46 4.81
N LYS A 107 -27.61 28.02 5.25
CA LYS A 107 -27.56 29.04 6.29
C LYS A 107 -28.27 30.32 5.87
N GLU A 108 -28.09 30.77 4.63
CA GLU A 108 -28.80 31.91 4.04
C GLU A 108 -30.31 31.67 4.01
N LYS A 109 -30.75 30.49 3.54
CA LYS A 109 -32.18 30.11 3.50
C LYS A 109 -32.80 30.05 4.89
N ARG A 110 -32.11 29.46 5.88
CA ARG A 110 -32.57 29.44 7.28
C ARG A 110 -32.73 30.85 7.84
N SER A 111 -31.77 31.75 7.57
CA SER A 111 -31.85 33.15 7.97
C SER A 111 -33.04 33.87 7.32
N TYR A 112 -33.28 33.63 6.03
CA TYR A 112 -34.43 34.19 5.31
C TYR A 112 -35.76 33.74 5.93
N TYR A 113 -35.95 32.44 6.15
CA TYR A 113 -37.21 31.92 6.71
C TYR A 113 -37.43 32.37 8.15
N LYS A 114 -36.37 32.47 8.95
CA LYS A 114 -36.45 33.03 10.31
C LYS A 114 -36.99 34.47 10.30
N LYS A 115 -36.49 35.31 9.38
CA LYS A 115 -37.00 36.69 9.23
C LYS A 115 -38.46 36.73 8.78
N ALA A 116 -38.85 35.86 7.85
CA ALA A 116 -40.24 35.77 7.38
C ALA A 116 -41.19 35.32 8.49
N GLU A 117 -40.77 34.37 9.33
CA GLU A 117 -41.50 33.92 10.52
C GLU A 117 -41.65 35.06 11.55
N GLU A 118 -40.57 35.78 11.85
CA GLU A 118 -40.60 36.96 12.72
C GLU A 118 -41.58 38.03 12.20
N GLU A 119 -41.58 38.29 10.90
CA GLU A 119 -42.51 39.24 10.27
C GLU A 119 -43.98 38.79 10.36
N LEU A 120 -44.25 37.50 10.12
CA LEU A 120 -45.58 36.92 10.25
C LEU A 120 -46.09 36.99 11.70
N ASN A 121 -45.23 36.65 12.66
CA ASN A 121 -45.56 36.73 14.08
C ASN A 121 -45.83 38.18 14.52
N TYR A 122 -45.05 39.15 14.03
CA TYR A 122 -45.31 40.57 14.28
C TYR A 122 -46.67 41.01 13.76
N LYS A 123 -47.01 40.67 12.50
CA LYS A 123 -48.32 40.99 11.91
C LYS A 123 -49.47 40.34 12.67
N LEU A 124 -49.29 39.10 13.13
CA LEU A 124 -50.29 38.40 13.93
C LEU A 124 -50.53 39.09 15.28
N GLN A 125 -49.45 39.47 15.98
CA GLN A 125 -49.53 40.20 17.23
C GLN A 125 -50.24 41.55 17.05
N GLU A 126 -49.87 42.30 16.01
CA GLU A 126 -50.51 43.59 15.69
C GLU A 126 -52.02 43.43 15.49
N GLN A 127 -52.46 42.37 14.79
CA GLN A 127 -53.88 42.08 14.65
C GLN A 127 -54.53 41.70 15.98
N GLN A 128 -53.90 40.87 16.81
CA GLN A 128 -54.43 40.52 18.13
C GLN A 128 -54.59 41.76 19.02
N ASP A 129 -53.58 42.62 19.07
CA ASP A 129 -53.62 43.87 19.84
C ASP A 129 -54.72 44.81 19.36
N TRP A 130 -54.91 44.92 18.03
CA TRP A 130 -56.02 45.67 17.44
C TRP A 130 -57.39 45.12 17.87
N PHE A 131 -57.57 43.79 17.82
CA PHE A 131 -58.80 43.13 18.28
C PHE A 131 -59.05 43.37 19.77
N HIS A 132 -58.05 43.19 20.63
CA HIS A 132 -58.17 43.42 22.07
C HIS A 132 -58.53 44.88 22.41
N SER A 133 -57.95 45.85 21.69
CA SER A 133 -58.28 47.28 21.78
C SER A 133 -59.72 47.58 21.35
N HIS A 134 -60.27 46.82 20.39
CA HIS A 134 -61.65 46.99 19.93
C HIS A 134 -62.67 46.36 20.90
N THR A 135 -62.37 45.19 21.45
CA THR A 135 -63.24 44.48 22.39
C THR A 135 -63.35 45.20 23.74
N GLN A 136 -62.29 45.88 24.21
CA GLN A 136 -62.33 46.71 25.43
C GLN A 136 -63.13 48.02 25.28
N LYS A 137 -63.46 48.45 24.05
CA LYS A 137 -64.21 49.69 23.79
C LYS A 137 -65.73 49.47 23.70
N MET A 138 -66.21 48.23 23.78
CA MET A 138 -67.63 47.91 23.90
C MET A 138 -68.00 47.73 25.38
N PRO A 139 -68.95 48.50 25.95
CA PRO A 139 -69.42 48.24 27.30
C PRO A 139 -70.24 46.94 27.31
N VAL A 140 -69.72 45.93 28.00
CA VAL A 140 -70.47 44.73 28.37
C VAL A 140 -71.50 45.15 29.44
N ASN A 141 -72.72 45.43 29.01
CA ASN A 141 -73.89 45.41 29.89
C ASN A 141 -74.66 44.13 29.55
N ILE A 142 -74.45 43.07 30.34
CA ILE A 142 -75.23 41.84 30.25
C ILE A 142 -76.02 41.72 31.56
N GLU A 143 -77.30 42.11 31.51
CA GLU A 143 -78.31 41.55 32.39
C GLU A 143 -78.78 40.21 31.80
N PRO A 144 -79.02 39.17 32.62
CA PRO A 144 -79.60 37.92 32.15
C PRO A 144 -81.12 38.07 32.07
N VAL A 145 -81.69 37.99 30.86
CA VAL A 145 -83.15 37.89 30.68
C VAL A 145 -83.48 36.57 29.99
N GLU A 146 -84.27 35.79 30.71
CA GLU A 146 -84.89 34.53 30.33
C GLU A 146 -85.91 34.68 29.19
N ASN A 147 -86.02 33.60 28.41
CA ASN A 147 -87.20 33.12 27.66
C ASN A 147 -87.72 33.87 26.39
N ILE A 148 -87.32 33.33 25.22
CA ILE A 148 -88.13 32.72 24.11
C ILE A 148 -89.11 33.67 23.36
N PRO A 149 -89.11 33.74 21.99
CA PRO A 149 -89.53 32.60 21.17
C PRO A 149 -88.84 32.32 19.82
N SER A 150 -88.83 31.02 19.51
CA SER A 150 -88.81 30.39 18.19
C SER A 150 -89.23 31.30 17.02
N MET A 151 -88.27 31.60 16.15
CA MET A 151 -88.52 32.06 14.79
C MET A 151 -87.75 31.13 13.84
N GLN A 152 -88.48 30.13 13.37
CA GLN A 152 -88.13 29.26 12.28
C GLN A 152 -88.13 30.09 10.99
N GLY A 153 -86.97 30.63 10.64
CA GLY A 153 -86.72 31.30 9.37
C GLY A 153 -85.67 30.54 8.59
N SER A 154 -86.07 29.84 7.54
CA SER A 154 -85.16 29.37 6.49
C SER A 154 -84.41 30.57 5.93
N ILE A 155 -83.15 30.72 6.33
CA ILE A 155 -82.16 31.45 5.57
C ILE A 155 -81.33 30.38 4.89
N GLU A 156 -81.68 30.10 3.64
CA GLU A 156 -80.88 29.38 2.66
C GLU A 156 -79.62 30.23 2.40
N GLY A 157 -78.70 30.19 3.36
CA GLY A 157 -77.39 30.81 3.28
C GLY A 157 -76.47 29.87 2.55
N SER A 158 -76.26 30.14 1.26
CA SER A 158 -75.25 29.54 0.40
C SER A 158 -73.84 29.66 1.01
N MET A 159 -73.49 28.73 1.88
CA MET A 159 -72.19 28.60 2.50
C MET A 159 -71.85 27.11 2.48
N ASP A 160 -71.28 26.60 1.36
CA ASP A 160 -70.33 25.48 1.41
C ASP A 160 -69.74 24.94 0.09
N CYS A 161 -69.91 25.59 -1.07
CA CYS A 161 -69.29 25.04 -2.29
C CYS A 161 -67.77 25.31 -2.42
N ALA A 162 -67.25 26.40 -1.85
CA ALA A 162 -65.83 26.76 -2.00
C ALA A 162 -64.89 25.99 -1.04
N LEU A 163 -65.33 25.74 0.20
CA LEU A 163 -64.57 24.97 1.19
C LEU A 163 -64.51 23.48 0.84
N HIS A 164 -65.61 22.91 0.31
CA HIS A 164 -65.65 21.48 -0.06
C HIS A 164 -64.75 21.17 -1.27
N LEU A 165 -64.70 22.05 -2.27
CA LEU A 165 -63.86 21.85 -3.46
C LEU A 165 -62.36 21.97 -3.15
N GLN A 166 -61.97 22.86 -2.23
CA GLN A 166 -60.58 23.06 -1.83
C GLN A 166 -60.06 21.91 -0.95
N VAL A 167 -60.91 21.34 -0.09
CA VAL A 167 -60.59 20.14 0.69
C VAL A 167 -60.46 18.91 -0.21
N LEU A 168 -61.33 18.73 -1.20
CA LEU A 168 -61.22 17.63 -2.17
C LEU A 168 -59.93 17.74 -3.02
N GLN A 169 -59.61 18.92 -3.55
CA GLN A 169 -58.36 19.14 -4.30
C GLN A 169 -57.09 18.92 -3.45
N MET A 170 -57.12 19.30 -2.16
CA MET A 170 -56.05 19.01 -1.21
C MET A 170 -55.88 17.50 -0.99
N THR A 171 -56.96 16.75 -0.83
CA THR A 171 -56.91 15.29 -0.63
C THR A 171 -56.44 14.54 -1.88
N GLU A 172 -56.75 15.02 -3.07
CA GLU A 172 -56.34 14.40 -4.33
C GLU A 172 -54.85 14.63 -4.60
N LYS A 173 -54.34 15.85 -4.36
CA LYS A 173 -52.89 16.13 -4.38
C LYS A 173 -52.13 15.37 -3.31
N GLN A 174 -52.69 15.19 -2.11
CA GLN A 174 -52.07 14.37 -1.08
C GLN A 174 -51.93 12.91 -1.52
N LYS A 175 -52.97 12.32 -2.13
CA LYS A 175 -52.91 10.95 -2.67
C LYS A 175 -51.85 10.80 -3.75
N GLU A 176 -51.77 11.75 -4.69
CA GLU A 176 -50.73 11.76 -5.74
C GLU A 176 -49.32 11.84 -5.14
N LEU A 177 -49.10 12.72 -4.15
CA LEU A 177 -47.82 12.82 -3.44
C LEU A 177 -47.48 11.54 -2.67
N THR A 178 -48.47 10.87 -2.07
CA THR A 178 -48.26 9.58 -1.39
C THR A 178 -47.83 8.50 -2.38
N ILE A 179 -48.46 8.42 -3.56
CA ILE A 179 -48.08 7.45 -4.60
C ILE A 179 -46.65 7.74 -5.12
N GLN A 180 -46.29 9.01 -5.32
CA GLN A 180 -44.94 9.38 -5.72
C GLN A 180 -43.90 9.08 -4.63
N LEU A 181 -44.25 9.26 -3.36
CA LEU A 181 -43.40 8.91 -2.22
C LEU A 181 -43.15 7.39 -2.16
N GLU A 182 -44.19 6.57 -2.32
CA GLU A 182 -44.06 5.11 -2.36
C GLU A 182 -43.25 4.64 -3.57
N SER A 183 -43.46 5.26 -4.74
CA SER A 183 -42.68 4.98 -5.96
C SER A 183 -41.20 5.32 -5.80
N THR A 184 -40.86 6.47 -5.18
CA THR A 184 -39.47 6.84 -4.93
C THR A 184 -38.83 5.96 -3.86
N LYS A 185 -39.58 5.58 -2.83
CA LYS A 185 -39.12 4.63 -1.81
C LYS A 185 -38.76 3.27 -2.41
N LEU A 186 -39.62 2.70 -3.26
CA LEU A 186 -39.34 1.43 -3.95
C LEU A 186 -38.09 1.52 -4.84
N LYS A 187 -37.90 2.66 -5.54
CA LYS A 187 -36.68 2.89 -6.35
C LYS A 187 -35.42 2.98 -5.49
N MET A 188 -35.49 3.56 -4.29
CA MET A 188 -34.35 3.59 -3.36
C MET A 188 -33.99 2.19 -2.86
N GLU A 189 -35.00 1.38 -2.49
CA GLU A 189 -34.79 -0.01 -2.07
C GLU A 189 -34.18 -0.86 -3.21
N GLU A 190 -34.61 -0.64 -4.46
CA GLU A 190 -34.01 -1.28 -5.63
C GLU A 190 -32.54 -0.84 -5.87
N LEU A 191 -32.22 0.43 -5.63
CA LEU A 191 -30.85 0.93 -5.72
C LEU A 191 -29.95 0.40 -4.60
N GLU A 192 -30.48 0.26 -3.38
CA GLU A 192 -29.74 -0.36 -2.27
C GLU A 192 -29.43 -1.83 -2.53
N THR A 193 -30.40 -2.59 -3.04
CA THR A 193 -30.16 -4.00 -3.41
C THR A 193 -29.15 -4.13 -4.54
N LYS A 194 -29.20 -3.26 -5.57
CA LYS A 194 -28.17 -3.20 -6.62
C LYS A 194 -26.79 -2.81 -6.08
N LYS A 195 -26.72 -1.87 -5.14
CA LYS A 195 -25.48 -1.47 -4.47
C LYS A 195 -24.87 -2.64 -3.70
N ILE A 196 -25.67 -3.39 -2.95
CA ILE A 196 -25.21 -4.57 -2.20
C ILE A 196 -24.69 -5.66 -3.17
N ALA A 197 -25.39 -5.91 -4.27
CA ALA A 197 -24.97 -6.86 -5.29
C ALA A 197 -23.62 -6.47 -5.94
N LEU A 198 -23.44 -5.19 -6.28
CA LEU A 198 -22.19 -4.68 -6.85
C LEU A 198 -21.02 -4.77 -5.87
N LEU A 199 -21.24 -4.43 -4.59
CA LEU A 199 -20.21 -4.56 -3.55
C LEU A 199 -19.79 -6.02 -3.34
N SER A 200 -20.75 -6.95 -3.34
CA SER A 200 -20.46 -8.38 -3.27
C SER A 200 -19.65 -8.87 -4.47
N GLU A 201 -19.99 -8.44 -5.68
CA GLU A 201 -19.28 -8.83 -6.89
C GLU A 201 -17.88 -8.21 -7.01
N ASN A 202 -17.67 -7.00 -6.47
CA ASN A 202 -16.36 -6.35 -6.45
C ASN A 202 -15.42 -6.98 -5.42
N CYS A 203 -15.89 -7.23 -4.18
CA CYS A 203 -15.14 -7.99 -3.18
C CYS A 203 -14.74 -9.38 -3.71
N ARG A 204 -15.64 -10.05 -4.43
CA ARG A 204 -15.38 -11.37 -5.02
C ARG A 204 -14.41 -11.33 -6.21
N ARG A 205 -14.19 -10.18 -6.85
CA ARG A 205 -13.21 -10.00 -7.94
C ARG A 205 -11.83 -9.66 -7.38
N GLU A 206 -11.76 -8.72 -6.44
CA GLU A 206 -10.52 -8.30 -5.78
C GLU A 206 -9.86 -9.44 -4.99
N LEU A 207 -10.67 -10.30 -4.36
CA LEU A 207 -10.20 -11.51 -3.65
C LEU A 207 -9.77 -12.67 -4.58
N ARG A 208 -10.12 -12.65 -5.87
CA ARG A 208 -9.65 -13.67 -6.83
C ARG A 208 -8.32 -13.31 -7.49
N GLU A 209 -7.91 -12.04 -7.40
CA GLU A 209 -6.69 -11.54 -8.04
C GLU A 209 -5.44 -11.62 -7.14
N MET A 210 -5.63 -11.76 -5.82
CA MET A 210 -4.58 -12.12 -4.86
C MET A 210 -4.77 -13.56 -4.42
N ASP A 211 -3.85 -14.44 -4.80
CA ASP A 211 -3.77 -15.78 -4.24
C ASP A 211 -3.38 -15.65 -2.77
N LEU A 212 -4.36 -15.88 -1.87
CA LEU A 212 -4.16 -15.80 -0.42
C LEU A 212 -2.98 -16.69 0.04
N SER A 213 -2.71 -17.78 -0.68
CA SER A 213 -1.57 -18.65 -0.40
C SER A 213 -0.22 -18.00 -0.72
N ALA A 214 -0.15 -17.16 -1.76
CA ALA A 214 1.05 -16.41 -2.10
C ALA A 214 1.32 -15.29 -1.07
N LEU A 215 0.27 -14.63 -0.59
CA LEU A 215 0.41 -13.59 0.44
C LEU A 215 0.83 -14.17 1.79
N GLU A 216 0.30 -15.34 2.16
CA GLU A 216 0.70 -16.05 3.38
C GLU A 216 2.14 -16.57 3.28
N ALA A 217 2.57 -17.03 2.10
CA ALA A 217 3.96 -17.42 1.85
C ALA A 217 4.94 -16.24 1.95
N GLU A 218 4.62 -15.08 1.39
CA GLU A 218 5.46 -13.88 1.51
C GLU A 218 5.53 -13.37 2.96
N HIS A 219 4.41 -13.37 3.68
CA HIS A 219 4.39 -12.99 5.10
C HIS A 219 5.28 -13.91 5.95
N ASN A 220 5.24 -15.22 5.71
CA ASN A 220 6.09 -16.18 6.41
C ASN A 220 7.56 -16.04 6.02
N ALA A 221 7.88 -15.76 4.76
CA ALA A 221 9.25 -15.47 4.32
C ALA A 221 9.83 -14.24 5.05
N LEU A 222 9.04 -13.15 5.14
CA LEU A 222 9.44 -11.94 5.88
C LEU A 222 9.65 -12.18 7.37
N LEU A 223 8.85 -13.05 8.00
CA LEU A 223 9.05 -13.45 9.39
C LEU A 223 10.32 -14.28 9.60
N CYS A 224 10.63 -15.18 8.66
CA CYS A 224 11.87 -15.97 8.69
C CYS A 224 13.11 -15.08 8.52
N ASP A 225 13.10 -14.12 7.60
CA ASP A 225 14.19 -13.17 7.40
C ASP A 225 14.45 -12.35 8.67
N LYS A 226 13.36 -11.88 9.32
CA LYS A 226 13.47 -11.15 10.60
C LYS A 226 14.09 -11.99 11.71
N SER A 227 13.79 -13.28 11.79
CA SER A 227 14.40 -14.20 12.76
C SER A 227 15.90 -14.38 12.49
N GLY A 228 16.28 -14.57 11.23
CA GLY A 228 17.68 -14.72 10.83
C GLY A 228 18.51 -13.46 11.08
N GLU A 229 17.95 -12.28 10.82
CA GLU A 229 18.59 -11.00 11.15
C GLU A 229 18.79 -10.84 12.66
N THR A 230 17.79 -11.18 13.48
CA THR A 230 17.94 -11.12 14.94
C THR A 230 19.01 -12.06 15.46
N GLU A 231 19.04 -13.31 14.99
CA GLU A 231 20.06 -14.30 15.37
C GLU A 231 21.47 -13.87 14.96
N TYR A 232 21.62 -13.28 13.77
CA TYR A 232 22.90 -12.75 13.31
C TYR A 232 23.37 -11.56 14.17
N THR A 233 22.47 -10.63 14.52
CA THR A 233 22.80 -9.52 15.40
C THR A 233 23.17 -9.96 16.82
N GLU A 234 22.49 -10.97 17.36
CA GLU A 234 22.83 -11.57 18.65
C GLU A 234 24.20 -12.27 18.60
N SER A 235 24.49 -13.02 17.54
CA SER A 235 25.80 -13.65 17.34
C SER A 235 26.94 -12.64 17.25
N LEU A 236 26.72 -11.50 16.55
CA LEU A 236 27.69 -10.41 16.50
C LEU A 236 27.89 -9.78 17.89
N GLN A 237 26.82 -9.56 18.64
CA GLN A 237 26.89 -9.02 19.99
C GLN A 237 27.64 -9.96 20.94
N ASP A 238 27.41 -11.26 20.85
CA ASP A 238 28.14 -12.28 21.61
C ASP A 238 29.63 -12.29 21.28
N ARG A 239 29.97 -12.18 20.01
CA ARG A 239 31.37 -12.10 19.57
C ARG A 239 32.05 -10.82 20.02
N ILE A 240 31.34 -9.70 20.02
CA ILE A 240 31.80 -8.44 20.60
C ILE A 240 32.02 -8.60 22.11
N ASN A 241 31.10 -9.25 22.83
CA ASN A 241 31.22 -9.50 24.25
C ASN A 241 32.40 -10.43 24.59
N GLN A 242 32.69 -11.43 23.76
CA GLN A 242 33.89 -12.27 23.90
C GLN A 242 35.19 -11.48 23.72
N MET A 243 35.20 -10.46 22.87
CA MET A 243 36.35 -9.57 22.69
C MET A 243 36.46 -8.54 23.83
N LYS A 244 35.33 -8.10 24.40
CA LYS A 244 35.25 -7.24 25.59
C LYS A 244 35.66 -8.02 26.85
N GLY A 245 36.97 -8.16 27.05
CA GLY A 245 37.53 -8.88 28.20
C GLY A 245 38.91 -9.45 27.96
N ILE A 246 39.41 -9.38 26.71
CA ILE A 246 40.78 -9.73 26.38
C ILE A 246 41.69 -8.59 26.88
N SER A 247 42.36 -8.85 27.99
CA SER A 247 43.39 -7.99 28.56
C SER A 247 44.64 -8.84 28.74
N ASP A 248 45.58 -8.70 27.81
CA ASP A 248 46.81 -9.49 27.79
C ASP A 248 48.01 -8.60 28.07
N THR A 249 48.92 -9.11 28.90
CA THR A 249 50.18 -8.43 29.20
C THR A 249 51.26 -8.98 28.29
N VAL A 250 51.70 -8.18 27.32
CA VAL A 250 52.74 -8.55 26.37
C VAL A 250 54.09 -8.05 26.87
N GLU A 251 55.07 -8.94 26.94
CA GLU A 251 56.44 -8.60 27.36
C GLU A 251 57.30 -8.34 26.12
N CYS A 252 57.87 -7.13 26.04
CA CYS A 252 58.77 -6.74 24.98
C CYS A 252 60.15 -7.36 25.18
N ARG A 253 60.93 -7.55 24.10
CA ARG A 253 62.31 -8.08 24.18
C ARG A 253 63.26 -7.23 25.01
N CYS A 254 62.90 -5.98 25.33
CA CYS A 254 63.65 -5.13 26.26
C CYS A 254 63.33 -5.39 27.75
N GLY A 255 62.39 -6.28 28.06
CA GLY A 255 61.97 -6.62 29.43
C GLY A 255 60.83 -5.76 29.99
N GLU A 256 60.31 -4.80 29.21
CA GLU A 256 59.13 -4.02 29.61
C GLU A 256 57.83 -4.77 29.29
N LYS A 257 56.88 -4.72 30.23
CA LYS A 257 55.56 -5.35 30.10
C LYS A 257 54.50 -4.30 29.79
N TYR A 258 53.74 -4.52 28.73
CA TYR A 258 52.65 -3.65 28.30
C TYR A 258 51.32 -4.37 28.44
N LYS A 259 50.35 -3.74 29.10
CA LYS A 259 48.98 -4.24 29.20
C LYS A 259 48.21 -3.77 27.97
N VAL A 260 47.78 -4.69 27.12
CA VAL A 260 47.00 -4.40 25.91
C VAL A 260 45.55 -4.69 26.23
N GLU A 261 44.72 -3.64 26.20
CA GLU A 261 43.27 -3.71 26.37
C GLU A 261 42.60 -3.21 25.10
N LEU A 262 41.60 -3.96 24.64
CA LEU A 262 40.75 -3.54 23.53
C LEU A 262 39.54 -2.77 24.09
N GLU A 263 39.67 -1.45 24.24
CA GLU A 263 38.53 -0.56 24.45
C GLU A 263 37.90 -0.22 23.09
N LEU A 264 36.65 -0.63 22.89
CA LEU A 264 35.87 -0.24 21.71
C LEU A 264 35.42 1.22 21.88
N ALA A 265 36.11 2.15 21.22
CA ALA A 265 35.64 3.53 21.08
C ALA A 265 34.40 3.57 20.17
N GLY A 266 33.23 3.92 20.72
CA GLY A 266 32.03 4.11 19.92
C GLY A 266 30.70 4.11 20.66
N GLU A 267 30.57 4.83 21.78
CA GLU A 267 29.26 5.39 22.14
C GLU A 267 29.13 6.74 21.41
N VAL A 268 28.54 6.71 20.21
CA VAL A 268 27.97 7.91 19.61
C VAL A 268 26.45 7.76 19.75
N ILE A 269 25.91 8.57 20.65
CA ILE A 269 24.48 8.80 20.86
C ILE A 269 23.86 9.38 19.58
#